data_AF-A0A428W5C9-F1
#
_entry.id   AF-A0A428W5C9-F1
#
_cell.length_a   1.000
_cell.length_b   1.000
_cell.length_c   1.000
_cell.angle_alpha   90.00
_cell.angle_beta   90.00
_cell.angle_gamma   90.00
#
_symmetry.space_group_name_H-M   'P 1'
#
loop_
_entity.id
_entity.type
_entity.pdbx_description
1 polymer ?
#
loop_
_entity_poly.entity_id
_entity_poly.type
_entity_poly.pdbx_seq_one_letter_code
_entity_poly.pdbx_strand_id
1 'polypeptide(L)'
;MRRRVTGLVAAATAGLALIAASPTTAPAATAVPRAVDTAAQYEIHDVRTLAQRNVIVSTGAAIDGLEHGVAEITATGREVKALRALGFTVSPAAVPVPSGDVSTFDFPSRDAAYHNYAEMVTEVNAIVAQYPAIASKRVLGKSYEGRDIVAVKISDNVGTDEAEPEVLYDANHHAREHLTVEMAVYLLHLYADNYASDTRVRNVVNSREIWIIPSVNPDGAEYDVATGSYRSWRKNRQPNSGSSYVGTDLNRNYGYRWGCCGGSSGSTSSDTYRGPSAFSAPETRVIRDFVNSRVVGGVQQIKAAIDFHTYSELVLWPFGHTTANTTTGMNADQNSTFATLGRQMA
;
A
#
# COMPACT_ATOMS: atom_id res chain seq x y z
N MET A 1 38.38 10.97 98.08
CA MET A 1 39.76 11.05 98.64
C MET A 1 40.72 10.46 97.58
N ARG A 2 41.69 11.26 97.08
CA ARG A 2 42.95 10.91 96.37
C ARG A 2 42.87 9.94 95.15
N ARG A 3 43.08 10.43 93.91
CA ARG A 3 44.34 10.59 93.12
C ARG A 3 44.75 9.33 92.32
N ARG A 4 44.80 9.50 90.99
CA ARG A 4 45.75 9.03 89.92
C ARG A 4 46.19 7.55 89.96
N VAL A 5 46.32 6.82 88.84
CA VAL A 5 47.38 6.96 87.80
C VAL A 5 47.02 6.10 86.57
N THR A 6 47.50 6.58 85.42
CA THR A 6 47.54 6.06 84.04
C THR A 6 48.02 4.61 83.82
N GLY A 7 47.55 4.00 82.73
CA GLY A 7 48.21 2.89 82.04
C GLY A 7 47.67 2.70 80.62
N LEU A 8 48.42 3.16 79.61
CA LEU A 8 48.22 2.87 78.19
C LEU A 8 48.74 1.46 77.88
N VAL A 9 47.94 0.64 77.18
CA VAL A 9 48.44 -0.38 76.25
C VAL A 9 47.49 -0.42 75.05
N ALA A 10 48.04 -0.09 73.88
CA ALA A 10 47.40 -0.24 72.58
C ALA A 10 47.53 -1.70 72.11
N ALA A 11 46.46 -2.27 71.56
CA ALA A 11 46.53 -3.47 70.74
C ALA A 11 45.50 -3.37 69.60
N ALA A 12 46.03 -3.56 68.39
CA ALA A 12 45.44 -3.31 67.09
C ALA A 12 44.08 -4.00 66.83
N THR A 13 43.20 -3.21 66.23
CA THR A 13 41.97 -3.62 65.55
C THR A 13 42.28 -4.29 64.20
N ALA A 14 41.72 -5.47 63.96
CA ALA A 14 41.49 -6.03 62.63
C ALA A 14 40.12 -6.74 62.62
N GLY A 15 39.06 -5.96 62.41
CA GLY A 15 37.72 -6.48 62.16
C GLY A 15 37.58 -6.82 60.68
N LEU A 16 37.32 -8.09 60.36
CA LEU A 16 36.83 -8.50 59.04
C LEU A 16 35.42 -7.95 58.86
N ALA A 17 35.28 -6.89 58.07
CA ALA A 17 33.99 -6.48 57.51
C ALA A 17 33.81 -7.16 56.15
N LEU A 18 32.80 -8.04 56.04
CA LEU A 18 32.28 -8.51 54.76
C LEU A 18 31.62 -7.32 54.05
N ILE A 19 32.29 -6.78 53.04
CA ILE A 19 31.70 -5.82 52.10
C ILE A 19 30.94 -6.64 51.05
N ALA A 20 29.61 -6.62 51.13
CA ALA A 20 28.77 -7.04 50.03
C ALA A 20 28.93 -6.01 48.89
N ALA A 21 29.57 -6.42 47.79
CA ALA A 21 29.62 -5.61 46.58
C ALA A 21 28.23 -5.59 45.93
N SER A 22 27.52 -4.47 46.05
CA SER A 22 26.39 -4.17 45.18
C SER A 22 26.92 -3.96 43.76
N PRO A 23 26.32 -4.57 42.71
CA PRO A 23 26.71 -4.25 41.35
C PRO A 23 26.29 -2.80 41.06
N THR A 24 27.29 -1.95 40.77
CA THR A 24 27.06 -0.63 40.21
C THR A 24 26.46 -0.80 38.82
N THR A 25 25.19 -0.47 38.68
CA THR A 25 24.54 -0.31 37.38
C THR A 25 25.20 0.88 36.68
N ALA A 26 25.99 0.60 35.64
CA ALA A 26 26.43 1.63 34.72
C ALA A 26 25.19 2.32 34.13
N PRO A 27 25.16 3.65 34.00
CA PRO A 27 24.06 4.32 33.34
C PRO A 27 24.00 3.79 31.90
N ALA A 28 22.83 3.29 31.51
CA ALA A 28 22.59 2.84 30.15
C ALA A 28 22.98 3.97 29.19
N ALA A 29 23.98 3.70 28.34
CA ALA A 29 24.29 4.59 27.25
C ALA A 29 23.01 4.76 26.43
N THR A 30 22.48 5.99 26.42
CA THR A 30 21.38 6.37 25.54
C THR A 30 21.77 5.99 24.13
N ALA A 31 21.11 4.96 23.61
CA ALA A 31 21.25 4.58 22.21
C ALA A 31 20.85 5.81 21.39
N VAL A 32 21.83 6.37 20.69
CA VAL A 32 21.57 7.36 19.64
C VAL A 32 20.52 6.73 18.72
N PRO A 33 19.39 7.40 18.44
CA PRO A 33 18.42 6.86 17.50
C PRO A 33 19.15 6.62 16.19
N ARG A 34 19.28 5.35 15.80
CA ARG A 34 19.90 4.98 14.54
C ARG A 34 19.04 5.61 13.45
N ALA A 35 19.66 6.47 12.62
CA ALA A 35 18.97 7.20 11.57
C ALA A 35 18.06 6.24 10.80
N VAL A 36 16.76 6.57 10.76
CA VAL A 36 15.80 5.88 9.91
C VAL A 36 16.28 6.10 8.48
N ASP A 37 16.51 5.00 7.76
CA ASP A 37 16.93 5.03 6.37
C ASP A 37 15.73 5.52 5.54
N THR A 38 15.60 6.84 5.43
CA THR A 38 14.49 7.49 4.73
C THR A 38 14.62 7.23 3.25
N ALA A 39 13.56 6.69 2.64
CA ALA A 39 13.49 6.54 1.21
C ALA A 39 13.40 7.92 0.53
N ALA A 40 14.02 8.07 -0.63
CA ALA A 40 13.97 9.27 -1.46
C ALA A 40 13.80 8.88 -2.92
N GLN A 41 13.45 9.86 -3.76
CA GLN A 41 13.35 9.65 -5.20
C GLN A 41 14.73 9.69 -5.87
N TYR A 42 14.95 8.74 -6.77
CA TYR A 42 16.14 8.60 -7.60
C TYR A 42 15.74 8.25 -9.03
N GLU A 43 16.67 8.39 -9.96
CA GLU A 43 16.56 7.94 -11.34
C GLU A 43 17.63 6.87 -11.61
N ILE A 44 17.25 5.84 -12.35
CA ILE A 44 18.15 4.85 -12.93
C ILE A 44 18.10 4.97 -14.44
N HIS A 45 19.23 5.28 -15.07
CA HIS A 45 19.32 5.37 -16.52
C HIS A 45 19.56 3.99 -17.18
N ASP A 46 19.21 3.89 -18.47
CA ASP A 46 19.33 2.72 -19.33
C ASP A 46 18.55 1.46 -18.89
N VAL A 47 17.42 1.65 -18.22
CA VAL A 47 16.46 0.59 -17.87
C VAL A 47 15.51 0.35 -19.04
N ARG A 48 15.80 -0.68 -19.87
CA ARG A 48 15.05 -0.95 -21.11
C ARG A 48 14.33 -2.30 -21.12
N THR A 49 14.73 -3.23 -20.27
CA THR A 49 14.25 -4.62 -20.30
C THR A 49 13.50 -5.01 -19.03
N LEU A 50 12.61 -6.00 -19.16
CA LEU A 50 11.92 -6.60 -18.01
C LEU A 50 12.90 -7.20 -17.00
N ALA A 51 14.00 -7.80 -17.47
CA ALA A 51 15.03 -8.38 -16.61
C ALA A 51 15.68 -7.31 -15.70
N GLN A 52 16.01 -6.13 -16.25
CA GLN A 52 16.55 -5.02 -15.47
C GLN A 52 15.55 -4.53 -14.42
N ARG A 53 14.26 -4.39 -14.77
CA ARG A 53 13.21 -3.99 -13.83
C ARG A 53 13.03 -5.00 -12.70
N ASN A 54 13.06 -6.29 -13.02
CA ASN A 54 12.97 -7.35 -12.01
C ASN A 54 14.15 -7.29 -11.03
N VAL A 55 15.36 -7.00 -11.52
CA VAL A 55 16.53 -6.81 -10.65
C VAL A 55 16.34 -5.58 -9.75
N ILE A 56 15.86 -4.45 -10.27
CA ILE A 56 15.61 -3.24 -9.48
C ILE A 56 14.62 -3.52 -8.34
N VAL A 57 13.45 -4.08 -8.67
CA VAL A 57 12.42 -4.42 -7.67
C VAL A 57 12.93 -5.45 -6.66
N SER A 58 13.79 -6.39 -7.07
CA SER A 58 14.37 -7.38 -6.16
C SER A 58 15.27 -6.78 -5.07
N THR A 59 15.79 -5.56 -5.28
CA THR A 59 16.59 -4.86 -4.26
C THR A 59 15.76 -4.31 -3.10
N GLY A 60 14.45 -4.16 -3.29
CA GLY A 60 13.55 -3.46 -2.38
C GLY A 60 13.15 -2.07 -2.87
N ALA A 61 13.92 -1.47 -3.79
CA ALA A 61 13.56 -0.23 -4.47
C ALA A 61 12.24 -0.39 -5.24
N ALA A 62 11.37 0.58 -5.10
CA ALA A 62 10.13 0.63 -5.86
C ALA A 62 10.35 1.50 -7.10
N ILE A 63 9.94 1.01 -8.27
CA ILE A 63 10.01 1.80 -9.49
C ILE A 63 8.83 2.77 -9.46
N ASP A 64 9.12 4.07 -9.56
CA ASP A 64 8.25 5.27 -9.47
C ASP A 64 8.10 6.07 -10.79
N GLY A 65 8.90 5.77 -11.81
CA GLY A 65 8.83 6.32 -13.17
C GLY A 65 9.43 5.33 -14.17
N LEU A 66 8.99 5.31 -15.43
CA LEU A 66 9.79 4.74 -16.52
C LEU A 66 9.51 5.50 -17.81
N GLU A 67 10.45 6.35 -18.20
CA GLU A 67 10.34 7.16 -19.42
C GLU A 67 11.66 7.16 -20.18
N HIS A 68 11.63 6.94 -21.50
CA HIS A 68 12.82 7.04 -22.36
C HIS A 68 14.06 6.25 -21.90
N GLY A 69 13.87 5.14 -21.16
CA GLY A 69 14.96 4.33 -20.60
C GLY A 69 15.48 4.81 -19.26
N VAL A 70 14.83 5.79 -18.63
CA VAL A 70 15.09 6.24 -17.26
C VAL A 70 13.98 5.71 -16.36
N ALA A 71 14.34 4.91 -15.36
CA ALA A 71 13.43 4.48 -14.30
C ALA A 71 13.53 5.43 -13.12
N GLU A 72 12.49 6.21 -12.82
CA GLU A 72 12.40 6.87 -11.52
C GLU A 72 12.10 5.80 -10.47
N ILE A 73 12.65 5.91 -9.28
CA ILE A 73 12.50 4.94 -8.21
C ILE A 73 12.40 5.66 -6.87
N THR A 74 11.65 5.11 -5.93
CA THR A 74 11.82 5.41 -4.50
C THR A 74 12.70 4.32 -3.92
N ALA A 75 13.80 4.73 -3.30
CA ALA A 75 14.76 3.82 -2.68
C ALA A 75 15.37 4.40 -1.41
N THR A 76 15.72 3.53 -0.48
CA THR A 76 16.53 3.84 0.70
C THR A 76 18.02 3.92 0.33
N GLY A 77 18.84 4.50 1.22
CA GLY A 77 20.29 4.59 0.99
C GLY A 77 20.96 3.22 0.85
N ARG A 78 20.39 2.17 1.47
CA ARG A 78 20.84 0.77 1.30
C ARG A 78 20.52 0.21 -0.09
N GLU A 79 19.31 0.45 -0.57
CA GLU A 79 18.85 -0.01 -1.89
C GLU A 79 19.64 0.67 -3.01
N VAL A 80 19.89 1.97 -2.90
CA VAL A 80 20.75 2.70 -3.83
C VAL A 80 22.17 2.11 -3.89
N LYS A 81 22.74 1.71 -2.75
CA LYS A 81 24.04 1.01 -2.72
C LYS A 81 23.98 -0.35 -3.40
N ALA A 82 22.92 -1.13 -3.16
CA ALA A 82 22.74 -2.43 -3.80
C ALA A 82 22.59 -2.29 -5.32
N LEU A 83 21.79 -1.32 -5.78
CA LEU A 83 21.59 -1.02 -7.19
C LEU A 83 22.91 -0.62 -7.88
N ARG A 84 23.71 0.26 -7.26
CA ARG A 84 25.03 0.64 -7.79
C ARG A 84 26.00 -0.54 -7.85
N ALA A 85 25.97 -1.43 -6.86
CA ALA A 85 26.79 -2.66 -6.86
C ALA A 85 26.38 -3.64 -7.98
N LEU A 86 25.11 -3.60 -8.40
CA LEU A 86 24.58 -4.37 -9.53
C LEU A 86 24.84 -3.71 -10.89
N GLY A 87 25.56 -2.58 -10.93
CA GLY A 87 25.94 -1.89 -12.15
C GLY A 87 24.96 -0.83 -12.65
N PHE A 88 23.92 -0.50 -11.88
CA PHE A 88 22.98 0.56 -12.25
C PHE A 88 23.55 1.95 -11.95
N THR A 89 23.37 2.89 -12.89
CA THR A 89 23.67 4.31 -12.69
C THR A 89 22.49 4.97 -11.99
N VAL A 90 22.64 5.29 -10.69
CA VAL A 90 21.57 5.85 -9.85
C VAL A 90 21.89 7.29 -9.43
N SER A 91 21.01 8.23 -9.81
CA SER A 91 21.11 9.68 -9.55
C SER A 91 19.94 10.15 -8.67
N PRO A 92 20.09 11.12 -7.76
CA PRO A 92 18.94 11.71 -7.06
C PRO A 92 17.98 12.38 -8.05
N ALA A 93 16.68 12.19 -7.88
CA ALA A 93 15.68 12.92 -8.66
C ALA A 93 15.63 14.38 -8.20
N ALA A 94 15.36 15.31 -9.12
CA ALA A 94 15.25 16.73 -8.78
C ALA A 94 13.96 16.98 -7.96
N VAL A 95 14.09 17.31 -6.67
CA VAL A 95 12.94 17.65 -5.81
C VAL A 95 12.67 19.16 -5.88
N PRO A 96 11.46 19.62 -6.27
CA PRO A 96 11.07 21.02 -6.10
C PRO A 96 10.83 21.32 -4.62
N VAL A 97 11.50 22.34 -4.09
CA VAL A 97 11.39 22.79 -2.70
C VAL A 97 10.01 23.41 -2.44
N PRO A 98 9.24 23.02 -1.41
CA PRO A 98 7.96 23.64 -1.11
C PRO A 98 8.15 25.04 -0.48
N SER A 99 7.54 26.05 -1.08
CA SER A 99 7.23 27.33 -0.42
C SER A 99 6.05 27.13 0.51
N GLY A 100 6.23 27.47 1.79
CA GLY A 100 5.28 27.17 2.85
C GLY A 100 3.96 27.93 2.76
N ASP A 101 2.89 27.24 3.14
CA ASP A 101 1.71 27.80 3.80
C ASP A 101 1.17 26.70 4.74
N VAL A 102 0.76 27.10 5.95
CA VAL A 102 0.22 26.19 6.97
C VAL A 102 -1.24 25.88 6.61
N SER A 103 -1.49 24.77 5.91
CA SER A 103 -2.82 24.16 5.82
C SER A 103 -2.98 23.09 6.90
N THR A 104 -4.22 22.68 7.17
CA THR A 104 -4.51 21.39 7.82
C THR A 104 -3.66 20.31 7.14
N PHE A 105 -2.92 19.52 7.91
CA PHE A 105 -1.97 18.55 7.37
C PHE A 105 -2.67 17.55 6.44
N ASP A 106 -2.49 17.71 5.13
CA ASP A 106 -3.24 17.04 4.06
C ASP A 106 -2.39 17.05 2.76
N PHE A 107 -2.98 16.83 1.59
CA PHE A 107 -2.31 17.10 0.31
C PHE A 107 -1.67 18.50 0.32
N PRO A 108 -0.45 18.67 -0.22
CA PRO A 108 0.15 19.98 -0.40
C PRO A 108 -0.79 20.90 -1.18
N SER A 109 -0.82 22.20 -0.85
CA SER A 109 -1.76 23.18 -1.46
C SER A 109 -1.77 23.19 -3.00
N ARG A 110 -0.63 22.91 -3.63
CA ARG A 110 -0.51 22.80 -5.10
C ARG A 110 -1.26 21.61 -5.70
N ASP A 111 -1.51 20.57 -4.91
CA ASP A 111 -2.12 19.30 -5.28
C ASP A 111 -3.46 19.09 -4.54
N ALA A 112 -4.05 20.16 -3.98
CA ALA A 112 -5.29 20.11 -3.21
C ALA A 112 -6.55 19.71 -4.02
N ALA A 113 -6.39 19.37 -5.30
CA ALA A 113 -7.44 18.82 -6.14
C ALA A 113 -7.57 17.29 -6.04
N TYR A 114 -6.57 16.60 -5.48
CA TYR A 114 -6.73 15.20 -5.07
C TYR A 114 -7.66 15.10 -3.87
N HIS A 115 -8.43 14.03 -3.80
CA HIS A 115 -9.34 13.78 -2.70
C HIS A 115 -8.60 13.05 -1.57
N ASN A 116 -8.57 13.65 -0.38
CA ASN A 116 -8.28 12.88 0.84
C ASN A 116 -9.40 11.87 1.13
N TYR A 117 -9.25 11.02 2.15
CA TYR A 117 -10.25 9.99 2.43
C TYR A 117 -11.64 10.56 2.72
N ALA A 118 -11.72 11.66 3.48
CA ALA A 118 -13.00 12.28 3.84
C ALA A 118 -13.69 12.93 2.64
N GLU A 119 -12.93 13.56 1.75
CA GLU A 119 -13.41 14.17 0.51
C GLU A 119 -13.88 13.09 -0.46
N MET A 120 -13.12 12.01 -0.64
CA MET A 120 -13.53 10.86 -1.46
C MET A 120 -14.84 10.25 -0.96
N VAL A 121 -14.99 10.05 0.36
CA VAL A 121 -16.25 9.57 0.95
C VAL A 121 -17.39 10.56 0.76
N THR A 122 -17.10 11.86 0.81
CA THR A 122 -18.08 12.92 0.53
C THR A 122 -18.58 12.84 -0.90
N GLU A 123 -17.69 12.66 -1.87
CA GLU A 123 -18.04 12.52 -3.29
C GLU A 123 -18.85 11.24 -3.54
N VAL A 124 -18.44 10.11 -2.97
CA VAL A 124 -19.22 8.86 -3.01
C VAL A 124 -20.64 9.07 -2.47
N ASN A 125 -20.79 9.78 -1.35
CA ASN A 125 -22.11 10.05 -0.77
C ASN A 125 -22.95 10.98 -1.65
N ALA A 126 -22.33 11.97 -2.27
CA ALA A 126 -23.00 12.89 -3.19
C ALA A 126 -23.56 12.15 -4.40
N ILE A 127 -22.76 11.30 -5.06
CA ILE A 127 -23.20 10.47 -6.19
C ILE A 127 -24.37 9.57 -5.81
N VAL A 128 -24.29 8.87 -4.68
CA VAL A 128 -25.38 7.96 -4.24
C VAL A 128 -26.66 8.72 -3.89
N ALA A 129 -26.54 9.91 -3.29
CA ALA A 129 -27.69 10.75 -2.99
C ALA A 129 -28.35 11.36 -4.24
N GLN A 130 -27.54 11.71 -5.25
CA GLN A 130 -27.99 12.30 -6.50
C GLN A 130 -28.59 11.26 -7.46
N TYR A 131 -28.07 10.04 -7.46
CA TYR A 131 -28.46 8.97 -8.40
C TYR A 131 -28.97 7.68 -7.70
N PRO A 132 -29.93 7.77 -6.76
CA PRO A 132 -30.32 6.63 -5.92
C PRO A 132 -31.01 5.49 -6.67
N ALA A 133 -31.50 5.73 -7.90
CA ALA A 133 -32.09 4.70 -8.75
C ALA A 133 -31.05 3.75 -9.35
N ILE A 134 -29.80 4.21 -9.49
CA ILE A 134 -28.72 3.47 -10.16
C ILE A 134 -27.45 3.30 -9.33
N ALA A 135 -27.27 4.05 -8.24
CA ALA A 135 -26.07 4.00 -7.41
C ALA A 135 -26.41 3.63 -5.95
N SER A 136 -25.63 2.73 -5.36
CA SER A 136 -25.73 2.40 -3.94
C SER A 136 -24.37 2.15 -3.32
N LYS A 137 -24.18 2.59 -2.06
CA LYS A 137 -22.93 2.38 -1.30
C LYS A 137 -23.08 1.22 -0.34
N ARG A 138 -22.04 0.41 -0.19
CA ARG A 138 -21.88 -0.61 0.84
C ARG A 138 -20.55 -0.44 1.56
N VAL A 139 -20.54 -0.59 2.88
CA VAL A 139 -19.32 -0.78 3.65
C VAL A 139 -18.96 -2.25 3.58
N LEU A 140 -17.83 -2.59 2.95
CA LEU A 140 -17.36 -3.97 2.82
C LEU A 140 -16.66 -4.45 4.11
N GLY A 141 -16.03 -3.52 4.83
CA GLY A 141 -15.32 -3.79 6.07
C GLY A 141 -14.49 -2.60 6.50
N LYS A 142 -13.49 -2.85 7.33
CA LYS A 142 -12.63 -1.83 7.93
C LYS A 142 -11.15 -2.05 7.60
N SER A 143 -10.40 -0.97 7.44
CA SER A 143 -8.94 -0.96 7.45
C SER A 143 -8.38 -1.28 8.85
N TYR A 144 -7.05 -1.38 8.98
CA TYR A 144 -6.42 -1.61 10.29
C TYR A 144 -6.74 -0.51 11.32
N GLU A 145 -6.73 0.76 10.92
CA GLU A 145 -7.02 1.91 11.79
C GLU A 145 -8.53 2.23 11.89
N GLY A 146 -9.39 1.43 11.27
CA GLY A 146 -10.85 1.51 11.46
C GLY A 146 -11.62 2.39 10.47
N ARG A 147 -10.98 2.81 9.37
CA ARG A 147 -11.68 3.49 8.25
C ARG A 147 -12.50 2.50 7.45
N ASP A 148 -13.64 2.94 6.91
CA ASP A 148 -14.48 2.10 6.06
C ASP A 148 -13.81 1.85 4.71
N ILE A 149 -13.75 0.58 4.30
CA ILE A 149 -13.50 0.22 2.91
C ILE A 149 -14.86 0.10 2.26
N VAL A 150 -15.17 1.04 1.38
CA VAL A 150 -16.48 1.17 0.75
C VAL A 150 -16.46 0.67 -0.68
N ALA A 151 -17.59 0.12 -1.13
CA ALA A 151 -17.86 -0.17 -2.52
C ALA A 151 -19.12 0.57 -2.96
N VAL A 152 -19.12 1.08 -4.20
CA VAL A 152 -20.31 1.61 -4.86
C VAL A 152 -20.75 0.62 -5.93
N LYS A 153 -22.01 0.18 -5.86
CA LYS A 153 -22.68 -0.53 -6.96
C LYS A 153 -23.32 0.49 -7.89
N ILE A 154 -23.07 0.39 -9.19
CA ILE A 154 -23.79 1.11 -10.24
C ILE A 154 -24.46 0.09 -11.17
N SER A 155 -25.78 0.13 -11.29
CA SER A 155 -26.60 -0.79 -12.09
C SER A 155 -28.00 -0.21 -12.25
N ASP A 156 -28.78 -0.60 -13.25
CA ASP A 156 -30.23 -0.46 -13.09
C ASP A 156 -30.74 -1.37 -11.95
N ASN A 157 -31.91 -1.02 -11.40
CA ASN A 157 -32.53 -1.72 -10.26
C ASN A 157 -31.56 -1.98 -9.09
N VAL A 158 -30.67 -1.03 -8.79
CA VAL A 158 -29.47 -1.18 -7.96
C VAL A 158 -29.68 -1.85 -6.58
N GLY A 159 -30.90 -1.83 -6.04
CA GLY A 159 -31.29 -2.51 -4.81
C GLY A 159 -31.47 -4.03 -4.92
N THR A 160 -31.50 -4.59 -6.13
CA THR A 160 -31.66 -6.02 -6.42
C THR A 160 -30.35 -6.61 -6.94
N ASP A 161 -30.12 -7.88 -6.66
CA ASP A 161 -29.03 -8.68 -7.25
C ASP A 161 -29.62 -9.40 -8.49
N GLU A 162 -29.27 -8.92 -9.68
CA GLU A 162 -29.83 -9.39 -10.95
C GLU A 162 -28.90 -10.38 -11.66
N ALA A 163 -29.43 -11.13 -12.63
CA ALA A 163 -28.65 -12.10 -13.40
C ALA A 163 -27.81 -11.42 -14.49
N GLU A 164 -27.00 -10.44 -14.10
CA GLU A 164 -26.17 -9.62 -14.99
C GLU A 164 -24.68 -9.86 -14.76
N PRO A 165 -23.82 -9.75 -15.79
CA PRO A 165 -22.39 -9.85 -15.61
C PRO A 165 -21.86 -8.71 -14.73
N GLU A 166 -21.07 -9.03 -13.72
CA GLU A 166 -20.47 -8.01 -12.84
C GLU A 166 -19.07 -7.62 -13.28
N VAL A 167 -18.72 -6.35 -13.05
CA VAL A 167 -17.37 -5.80 -13.28
C VAL A 167 -16.87 -5.14 -12.00
N LEU A 168 -15.62 -5.39 -11.64
CA LEU A 168 -14.97 -4.78 -10.48
C LEU A 168 -13.90 -3.78 -10.90
N TYR A 169 -13.92 -2.61 -10.29
CA TYR A 169 -12.83 -1.65 -10.29
C TYR A 169 -12.39 -1.45 -8.84
N ASP A 170 -11.11 -1.63 -8.55
CA ASP A 170 -10.54 -1.22 -7.27
C ASP A 170 -9.28 -0.37 -7.46
N ALA A 171 -8.94 0.39 -6.43
CA ALA A 171 -7.89 1.39 -6.47
C ALA A 171 -7.16 1.50 -5.14
N ASN A 172 -5.95 2.07 -5.20
CA ASN A 172 -5.17 2.49 -4.05
C ASN A 172 -4.81 1.33 -3.09
N HIS A 173 -4.31 0.21 -3.62
CA HIS A 173 -3.62 -0.78 -2.77
C HIS A 173 -2.30 -0.22 -2.24
N HIS A 174 -1.61 0.59 -3.03
CA HIS A 174 -0.41 1.30 -2.60
C HIS A 174 -0.74 2.76 -2.29
N ALA A 175 -0.33 3.19 -1.09
CA ALA A 175 -0.74 4.46 -0.50
C ALA A 175 -0.46 5.71 -1.36
N ARG A 176 0.76 5.85 -1.87
CA ARG A 176 1.20 7.01 -2.68
C ARG A 176 0.57 7.12 -4.07
N GLU A 177 -0.21 6.13 -4.50
CA GLU A 177 -0.80 6.09 -5.84
C GLU A 177 -2.15 6.81 -5.87
N HIS A 178 -2.18 8.06 -5.40
CA HIS A 178 -3.40 8.84 -5.14
C HIS A 178 -4.27 9.05 -6.39
N LEU A 179 -3.67 9.14 -7.57
CA LEU A 179 -4.39 9.25 -8.84
C LEU A 179 -5.34 8.08 -9.12
N THR A 180 -5.07 6.90 -8.53
CA THR A 180 -5.96 5.75 -8.66
C THR A 180 -7.30 5.98 -7.97
N VAL A 181 -7.33 6.75 -6.87
CA VAL A 181 -8.56 7.18 -6.19
C VAL A 181 -9.35 8.11 -7.12
N GLU A 182 -8.67 9.06 -7.75
CA GLU A 182 -9.29 9.98 -8.72
C GLU A 182 -9.86 9.24 -9.93
N MET A 183 -9.19 8.18 -10.39
CA MET A 183 -9.71 7.33 -11.47
C MET A 183 -11.00 6.61 -11.04
N ALA A 184 -11.08 6.14 -9.79
CA ALA A 184 -12.29 5.55 -9.26
C ALA A 184 -13.43 6.60 -9.15
N VAL A 185 -13.12 7.82 -8.66
CA VAL A 185 -14.08 8.94 -8.61
C VAL A 185 -14.56 9.30 -10.03
N TYR A 186 -13.65 9.39 -10.99
CA TYR A 186 -13.98 9.61 -12.40
C TYR A 186 -14.95 8.55 -12.93
N LEU A 187 -14.75 7.27 -12.61
CA LEU A 187 -15.68 6.20 -13.03
C LEU A 187 -17.07 6.37 -12.42
N LEU A 188 -17.17 6.83 -11.16
CA LEU A 188 -18.47 7.13 -10.54
C LEU A 188 -19.22 8.18 -11.35
N HIS A 189 -18.57 9.30 -11.68
CA HIS A 189 -19.16 10.35 -12.52
C HIS A 189 -19.44 9.87 -13.95
N LEU A 190 -18.52 9.10 -14.56
CA LEU A 190 -18.69 8.58 -15.91
C LEU A 190 -20.00 7.81 -16.04
N TYR A 191 -20.27 6.88 -15.12
CA TYR A 191 -21.46 6.04 -15.19
C TYR A 191 -22.72 6.75 -14.68
N ALA A 192 -22.60 7.57 -13.62
CA ALA A 192 -23.77 8.24 -13.02
C ALA A 192 -24.23 9.45 -13.85
N ASP A 193 -23.33 10.40 -14.13
CA ASP A 193 -23.69 11.67 -14.76
C ASP A 193 -24.12 11.50 -16.22
N ASN A 194 -23.55 10.50 -16.91
CA ASN A 194 -23.85 10.25 -18.32
C ASN A 194 -24.95 9.21 -18.55
N TYR A 195 -25.55 8.65 -17.49
CA TYR A 195 -26.59 7.62 -17.61
C TYR A 195 -27.81 8.07 -18.45
N ALA A 196 -28.22 9.33 -18.31
CA ALA A 196 -29.38 9.87 -19.01
C ALA A 196 -29.07 10.33 -20.45
N SER A 197 -27.83 10.71 -20.74
CA SER A 197 -27.43 11.41 -21.96
C SER A 197 -26.66 10.54 -22.95
N ASP A 198 -25.84 9.60 -22.48
CA ASP A 198 -25.02 8.72 -23.31
C ASP A 198 -25.65 7.32 -23.40
N THR A 199 -26.07 6.94 -24.61
CA THR A 199 -26.71 5.63 -24.84
C THR A 199 -25.75 4.46 -24.62
N ARG A 200 -24.45 4.61 -24.86
CA ARG A 200 -23.46 3.57 -24.57
C ARG A 200 -23.32 3.38 -23.07
N VAL A 201 -23.19 4.46 -22.29
CA VAL A 201 -23.11 4.39 -20.81
C VAL A 201 -24.38 3.77 -20.25
N ARG A 202 -25.55 4.26 -20.68
CA ARG A 202 -26.85 3.71 -20.26
C ARG A 202 -26.98 2.22 -20.53
N ASN A 203 -26.58 1.76 -21.72
CA ASN A 203 -26.65 0.34 -22.06
C ASN A 203 -25.72 -0.51 -21.19
N VAL A 204 -24.56 0.04 -20.78
CA VAL A 204 -23.66 -0.65 -19.85
C VAL A 204 -24.31 -0.75 -18.47
N VAL A 205 -24.84 0.35 -17.92
CA VAL A 205 -25.49 0.38 -16.60
C VAL A 205 -26.75 -0.50 -16.55
N ASN A 206 -27.55 -0.55 -17.63
CA ASN A 206 -28.77 -1.37 -17.72
C ASN A 206 -28.53 -2.87 -18.00
N SER A 207 -27.28 -3.31 -18.02
CA SER A 207 -26.98 -4.69 -18.35
C SER A 207 -25.81 -5.27 -17.54
N ARG A 208 -25.29 -4.51 -16.58
CA ARG A 208 -24.11 -4.86 -15.78
C ARG A 208 -24.26 -4.31 -14.38
N GLU A 209 -23.89 -5.13 -13.40
CA GLU A 209 -23.61 -4.64 -12.06
C GLU A 209 -22.14 -4.22 -11.95
N ILE A 210 -21.90 -2.91 -11.82
CA ILE A 210 -20.55 -2.36 -11.73
C ILE A 210 -20.22 -2.08 -10.27
N TRP A 211 -19.11 -2.64 -9.78
CA TRP A 211 -18.60 -2.41 -8.43
C TRP A 211 -17.34 -1.56 -8.49
N ILE A 212 -17.30 -0.46 -7.75
CA ILE A 212 -16.14 0.44 -7.65
C ILE A 212 -15.73 0.55 -6.17
N ILE A 213 -14.47 0.22 -5.86
CA ILE A 213 -13.85 0.35 -4.54
C ILE A 213 -12.79 1.45 -4.62
N PRO A 214 -13.09 2.69 -4.21
CA PRO A 214 -12.20 3.83 -4.48
C PRO A 214 -10.88 3.80 -3.71
N SER A 215 -10.84 3.17 -2.53
CA SER A 215 -9.61 3.02 -1.76
C SER A 215 -9.59 1.74 -0.95
N VAL A 216 -8.63 0.86 -1.28
CA VAL A 216 -8.34 -0.36 -0.53
C VAL A 216 -7.43 -0.08 0.67
N ASN A 217 -6.55 0.92 0.58
CA ASN A 217 -5.57 1.29 1.61
C ASN A 217 -5.76 2.72 2.16
N PRO A 218 -6.94 3.04 2.74
CA PRO A 218 -7.21 4.40 3.19
C PRO A 218 -6.28 4.87 4.30
N ASP A 219 -5.82 3.96 5.18
CA ASP A 219 -4.86 4.32 6.24
C ASP A 219 -3.49 4.70 5.68
N GLY A 220 -3.04 3.96 4.67
CA GLY A 220 -1.78 4.24 4.00
C GLY A 220 -1.82 5.57 3.25
N ALA A 221 -2.89 5.82 2.50
CA ALA A 221 -3.06 7.07 1.73
C ALA A 221 -3.08 8.30 2.63
N GLU A 222 -3.88 8.27 3.71
CA GLU A 222 -3.94 9.33 4.71
C GLU A 222 -2.58 9.55 5.37
N TYR A 223 -1.89 8.46 5.74
CA TYR A 223 -0.55 8.55 6.29
C TYR A 223 0.44 9.17 5.32
N ASP A 224 0.32 8.96 4.01
CA ASP A 224 1.24 9.51 3.02
C ASP A 224 1.22 11.05 3.01
N VAL A 225 0.03 11.65 3.15
CA VAL A 225 -0.18 13.10 3.06
C VAL A 225 -0.28 13.82 4.40
N ALA A 226 -0.40 13.10 5.53
CA ALA A 226 -0.66 13.63 6.89
C ALA A 226 0.32 14.67 7.48
N THR A 227 1.28 15.19 6.71
CA THR A 227 2.16 16.30 7.11
C THR A 227 2.10 17.52 6.19
N GLY A 228 1.24 17.55 5.16
CA GLY A 228 1.37 18.58 4.12
C GLY A 228 2.53 18.30 3.15
N SER A 229 3.09 17.10 3.20
CA SER A 229 4.25 16.67 2.39
C SER A 229 4.20 15.16 2.24
N TYR A 230 4.37 14.68 1.00
CA TYR A 230 4.34 13.27 0.66
C TYR A 230 5.46 12.49 1.36
N ARG A 231 5.12 11.29 1.85
CA ARG A 231 6.08 10.35 2.43
C ARG A 231 6.53 9.27 1.45
N SER A 232 5.98 9.25 0.24
CA SER A 232 6.12 8.17 -0.74
C SER A 232 5.78 6.80 -0.13
N TRP A 233 4.83 6.78 0.81
CA TRP A 233 4.43 5.58 1.54
C TRP A 233 3.74 4.59 0.59
N ARG A 234 4.04 3.30 0.74
CA ARG A 234 3.49 2.25 -0.12
C ARG A 234 2.50 1.35 0.60
N LYS A 235 2.86 0.85 1.76
CA LYS A 235 2.18 -0.25 2.46
C LYS A 235 0.91 0.22 3.21
N ASN A 236 0.18 -0.71 3.83
CA ASN A 236 -0.83 -0.33 4.84
C ASN A 236 -0.17 0.19 6.13
N ARG A 237 -0.99 0.44 7.15
CA ARG A 237 -0.55 0.96 8.47
C ARG A 237 -0.55 -0.06 9.60
N GLN A 238 -0.75 -1.34 9.30
CA GLN A 238 -0.68 -2.42 10.28
C GLN A 238 0.74 -2.58 10.85
N PRO A 239 0.97 -2.47 12.17
CA PRO A 239 2.25 -2.76 12.80
C PRO A 239 2.67 -4.22 12.65
N ASN A 240 3.97 -4.44 12.62
CA ASN A 240 4.56 -5.78 12.57
C ASN A 240 5.15 -6.15 13.94
N SER A 241 4.70 -7.25 14.54
CA SER A 241 5.19 -7.68 15.86
C SER A 241 6.71 -7.85 15.86
N GLY A 242 7.38 -7.28 16.88
CA GLY A 242 8.84 -7.34 17.01
C GLY A 242 9.63 -6.48 16.00
N SER A 243 8.98 -5.58 15.26
CA SER A 243 9.61 -4.72 14.25
C SER A 243 9.15 -3.27 14.39
N SER A 244 10.07 -2.31 14.20
CA SER A 244 9.73 -0.89 14.09
C SER A 244 9.20 -0.52 12.70
N TYR A 245 9.44 -1.35 11.68
CA TYR A 245 8.90 -1.14 10.34
C TYR A 245 7.42 -1.54 10.28
N VAL A 246 6.59 -0.59 9.88
CA VAL A 246 5.13 -0.71 9.81
C VAL A 246 4.71 -1.10 8.40
N GLY A 247 3.59 -1.80 8.30
CA GLY A 247 2.86 -2.03 7.07
C GLY A 247 3.21 -3.33 6.37
N THR A 248 2.21 -3.82 5.64
CA THR A 248 2.25 -4.93 4.68
C THR A 248 1.93 -4.39 3.29
N ASP A 249 2.63 -4.86 2.27
CA ASP A 249 2.27 -4.62 0.87
C ASP A 249 0.99 -5.40 0.55
N LEU A 250 -0.12 -4.68 0.39
CA LEU A 250 -1.43 -5.29 0.15
C LEU A 250 -1.43 -6.09 -1.16
N ASN A 251 -0.75 -5.60 -2.21
CA ASN A 251 -0.65 -6.28 -3.50
C ASN A 251 0.44 -7.39 -3.49
N ARG A 252 0.89 -7.82 -2.32
CA ARG A 252 1.64 -9.08 -2.09
C ARG A 252 1.00 -9.97 -1.02
N ASN A 253 -0.12 -9.56 -0.43
CA ASN A 253 -0.77 -10.26 0.67
C ASN A 253 -1.89 -11.22 0.24
N TYR A 254 -2.24 -11.28 -1.05
CA TYR A 254 -3.22 -12.22 -1.59
C TYR A 254 -2.74 -13.68 -1.57
N GLY A 255 -3.67 -14.63 -1.52
CA GLY A 255 -3.37 -16.05 -1.27
C GLY A 255 -2.94 -16.91 -2.46
N TYR A 256 -3.18 -16.49 -3.71
CA TYR A 256 -2.81 -17.32 -4.87
C TYR A 256 -1.29 -17.33 -5.08
N ARG A 257 -0.66 -18.46 -4.79
CA ARG A 257 0.81 -18.65 -4.79
C ARG A 257 1.56 -17.63 -3.92
N TRP A 258 0.99 -17.26 -2.77
CA TRP A 258 1.58 -16.34 -1.81
C TRP A 258 3.00 -16.76 -1.39
N GLY A 259 3.92 -15.78 -1.36
CA GLY A 259 5.31 -16.00 -0.95
C GLY A 259 6.13 -16.94 -1.84
N CYS A 260 5.60 -17.35 -3.00
CA CYS A 260 6.35 -18.13 -3.96
C CYS A 260 7.34 -17.28 -4.76
N CYS A 261 8.24 -17.96 -5.46
CA CYS A 261 8.83 -17.48 -6.71
C CYS A 261 9.69 -16.20 -6.63
N GLY A 262 10.03 -15.70 -5.44
CA GLY A 262 10.87 -14.50 -5.27
C GLY A 262 10.18 -13.17 -5.59
N GLY A 263 8.85 -13.14 -5.80
CA GLY A 263 8.10 -11.92 -6.16
C GLY A 263 7.71 -11.01 -4.98
N SER A 264 8.18 -11.32 -3.76
CA SER A 264 7.87 -10.59 -2.53
C SER A 264 8.87 -10.88 -1.41
N SER A 265 8.91 -10.03 -0.39
CA SER A 265 9.85 -10.16 0.74
C SER A 265 9.19 -10.69 2.03
N GLY A 266 9.97 -11.45 2.81
CA GLY A 266 9.59 -11.86 4.18
C GLY A 266 10.07 -10.88 5.27
N SER A 267 10.83 -9.85 4.90
CA SER A 267 11.37 -8.86 5.84
C SER A 267 10.40 -7.70 6.01
N THR A 268 10.03 -7.37 7.25
CA THR A 268 9.08 -6.30 7.59
C THR A 268 9.53 -4.91 7.12
N SER A 269 10.84 -4.71 6.95
CA SER A 269 11.44 -3.48 6.43
C SER A 269 11.29 -3.28 4.93
N SER A 270 10.89 -4.31 4.18
CA SER A 270 10.74 -4.21 2.74
C SER A 270 9.43 -3.53 2.36
N ASP A 271 9.48 -2.76 1.28
CA ASP A 271 8.32 -2.18 0.60
C ASP A 271 7.41 -3.24 -0.04
N THR A 272 7.95 -4.44 -0.31
CA THR A 272 7.19 -5.60 -0.82
C THR A 272 7.00 -6.68 0.25
N TYR A 273 7.00 -6.29 1.54
CA TYR A 273 6.75 -7.21 2.64
C TYR A 273 5.37 -7.85 2.50
N ARG A 274 5.34 -9.17 2.32
CA ARG A 274 4.12 -9.92 2.01
C ARG A 274 3.19 -10.18 3.19
N GLY A 275 3.53 -9.73 4.40
CA GLY A 275 2.84 -10.09 5.64
C GLY A 275 3.35 -11.41 6.25
N PRO A 276 2.91 -11.76 7.47
CA PRO A 276 3.26 -13.04 8.11
C PRO A 276 2.52 -14.24 7.49
N SER A 277 1.40 -14.03 6.83
CA SER A 277 0.62 -15.06 6.11
C SER A 277 -0.20 -14.41 4.99
N ALA A 278 -0.69 -15.21 4.05
CA ALA A 278 -1.71 -14.75 3.10
C ALA A 278 -2.92 -14.18 3.86
N PHE A 279 -3.44 -13.06 3.38
CA PHE A 279 -4.58 -12.32 3.95
C PHE A 279 -4.39 -11.97 5.44
N SER A 280 -3.15 -11.73 5.87
CA SER A 280 -2.85 -11.22 7.22
C SER A 280 -3.32 -9.77 7.41
N ALA A 281 -3.36 -9.00 6.33
CA ALA A 281 -3.85 -7.62 6.33
C ALA A 281 -5.39 -7.58 6.32
N PRO A 282 -6.05 -6.79 7.20
CA PRO A 282 -7.51 -6.68 7.20
C PRO A 282 -8.05 -6.19 5.87
N GLU A 283 -7.37 -5.27 5.19
CA GLU A 283 -7.78 -4.70 3.91
C GLU A 283 -7.93 -5.80 2.84
N THR A 284 -6.92 -6.65 2.66
CA THR A 284 -7.02 -7.75 1.68
C THR A 284 -8.04 -8.82 2.07
N ARG A 285 -8.34 -9.01 3.36
CA ARG A 285 -9.45 -9.88 3.78
C ARG A 285 -10.79 -9.32 3.35
N VAL A 286 -10.99 -8.01 3.49
CA VAL A 286 -12.22 -7.34 3.04
C VAL A 286 -12.44 -7.56 1.54
N ILE A 287 -11.40 -7.36 0.72
CA ILE A 287 -11.50 -7.57 -0.74
C ILE A 287 -11.76 -9.05 -1.07
N ARG A 288 -11.04 -9.98 -0.43
CA ARG A 288 -11.26 -11.42 -0.58
C ARG A 288 -12.71 -11.81 -0.25
N ASP A 289 -13.22 -11.35 0.89
CA ASP A 289 -14.54 -11.72 1.38
C ASP A 289 -15.64 -11.14 0.49
N PHE A 290 -15.46 -9.92 -0.01
CA PHE A 290 -16.35 -9.33 -1.02
C PHE A 290 -16.35 -10.14 -2.32
N VAL A 291 -15.18 -10.41 -2.93
CA VAL A 291 -15.10 -11.18 -4.19
C VAL A 291 -15.68 -12.60 -4.03
N ASN A 292 -15.43 -13.25 -2.89
CA ASN A 292 -16.02 -14.55 -2.59
C ASN A 292 -17.54 -14.49 -2.39
N SER A 293 -18.07 -13.39 -1.85
CA SER A 293 -19.52 -13.20 -1.69
C SER A 293 -20.27 -13.13 -3.02
N ARG A 294 -19.57 -12.80 -4.11
CA ARG A 294 -20.12 -12.80 -5.48
C ARG A 294 -20.07 -14.17 -6.16
N VAL A 295 -19.77 -15.22 -5.41
CA VAL A 295 -20.05 -16.59 -5.85
C VAL A 295 -21.51 -16.93 -5.54
N VAL A 296 -22.39 -16.60 -6.48
CA VAL A 296 -23.84 -16.86 -6.37
C VAL A 296 -24.17 -18.16 -7.09
N GLY A 297 -24.85 -19.09 -6.41
CA GLY A 297 -25.21 -20.39 -7.00
C GLY A 297 -24.00 -21.25 -7.42
N GLY A 298 -22.84 -21.04 -6.78
CA GLY A 298 -21.60 -21.74 -7.13
C GLY A 298 -20.83 -21.17 -8.33
N VAL A 299 -21.27 -20.02 -8.87
CA VAL A 299 -20.64 -19.35 -10.02
C VAL A 299 -20.18 -17.96 -9.60
N GLN A 300 -18.90 -17.63 -9.86
CA GLN A 300 -18.37 -16.29 -9.69
C GLN A 300 -19.04 -15.34 -10.69
N GLN A 301 -19.72 -14.30 -10.20
CA GLN A 301 -20.46 -13.35 -11.02
C GLN A 301 -19.58 -12.22 -11.59
N ILE A 302 -18.50 -11.84 -10.89
CA ILE A 302 -17.50 -10.90 -11.40
C ILE A 302 -16.74 -11.54 -12.58
N LYS A 303 -16.91 -10.98 -13.77
CA LYS A 303 -16.31 -11.50 -15.03
C LYS A 303 -15.06 -10.76 -15.47
N ALA A 304 -14.93 -9.49 -15.07
CA ALA A 304 -13.77 -8.65 -15.35
C ALA A 304 -13.43 -7.81 -14.13
N ALA A 305 -12.14 -7.57 -13.92
CA ALA A 305 -11.66 -6.70 -12.85
C ALA A 305 -10.49 -5.84 -13.36
N ILE A 306 -10.45 -4.58 -12.96
CA ILE A 306 -9.30 -3.69 -13.14
C ILE A 306 -8.87 -3.18 -11.76
N ASP A 307 -7.62 -3.47 -11.41
CA ASP A 307 -6.93 -2.96 -10.22
C ASP A 307 -6.04 -1.81 -10.66
N PHE A 308 -6.46 -0.58 -10.32
CA PHE A 308 -5.77 0.63 -10.74
C PHE A 308 -4.54 0.87 -9.88
N HIS A 309 -3.42 0.99 -10.58
CA HIS A 309 -2.12 1.32 -10.03
C HIS A 309 -1.50 2.47 -10.82
N THR A 310 -0.62 3.22 -10.15
CA THR A 310 0.29 4.14 -10.84
C THR A 310 1.74 3.77 -10.56
N TYR A 311 2.61 3.93 -11.53
CA TYR A 311 2.51 4.55 -12.86
C TYR A 311 3.12 3.56 -13.86
N SER A 312 3.41 4.02 -15.07
CA SER A 312 4.13 3.37 -16.19
C SER A 312 3.27 3.27 -17.45
N GLU A 313 2.00 3.68 -17.38
CA GLU A 313 1.03 3.58 -18.48
C GLU A 313 0.95 2.15 -19.05
N LEU A 314 0.85 1.17 -18.15
CA LEU A 314 0.85 -0.25 -18.50
C LEU A 314 -0.53 -0.88 -18.28
N VAL A 315 -0.96 -1.67 -19.26
CA VAL A 315 -2.04 -2.63 -19.11
C VAL A 315 -1.42 -4.01 -18.87
N LEU A 316 -1.51 -4.48 -17.63
CA LEU A 316 -0.95 -5.76 -17.20
C LEU A 316 -2.06 -6.80 -17.03
N TRP A 317 -1.77 -8.06 -17.36
CA TRP A 317 -2.65 -9.18 -17.10
C TRP A 317 -1.88 -10.34 -16.46
N PRO A 318 -2.56 -11.28 -15.78
CA PRO A 318 -1.89 -12.38 -15.09
C PRO A 318 -1.08 -13.27 -16.05
N PHE A 319 -0.05 -13.95 -15.56
CA PHE A 319 0.39 -14.04 -14.17
C PHE A 319 1.64 -13.21 -13.87
N GLY A 320 1.70 -12.62 -12.66
CA GLY A 320 2.91 -11.95 -12.16
C GLY A 320 3.95 -12.88 -11.51
N HIS A 321 3.58 -14.12 -11.14
CA HIS A 321 4.49 -15.02 -10.40
C HIS A 321 5.41 -15.87 -11.30
N THR A 322 5.20 -15.84 -12.63
CA THR A 322 5.92 -16.65 -13.62
C THR A 322 6.01 -15.88 -14.94
N THR A 323 7.03 -16.17 -15.75
CA THR A 323 7.16 -15.63 -17.11
C THR A 323 6.46 -16.48 -18.17
N ALA A 324 5.90 -17.63 -17.79
CA ALA A 324 5.17 -18.49 -18.70
C ALA A 324 3.79 -17.90 -19.02
N ASN A 325 3.46 -17.78 -20.31
CA ASN A 325 2.15 -17.30 -20.77
C ASN A 325 0.99 -18.25 -20.42
N THR A 326 1.28 -19.53 -20.20
CA THR A 326 0.30 -20.52 -19.76
C THR A 326 0.87 -21.35 -18.62
N THR A 327 0.02 -21.77 -17.69
CA THR A 327 0.40 -22.60 -16.54
C THR A 327 -0.85 -23.23 -15.92
N THR A 328 -0.68 -24.05 -14.88
CA THR A 328 -1.81 -24.49 -14.05
C THR A 328 -2.54 -23.27 -13.50
N GLY A 329 -3.78 -23.04 -13.95
CA GLY A 329 -4.59 -21.87 -13.62
C GLY A 329 -4.82 -20.89 -14.79
N MET A 330 -4.13 -21.06 -15.93
CA MET A 330 -4.40 -20.31 -17.17
C MET A 330 -4.11 -21.19 -18.39
N ASN A 331 -5.19 -21.58 -19.08
CA ASN A 331 -5.10 -22.27 -20.37
C ASN A 331 -4.86 -21.29 -21.53
N ALA A 332 -4.68 -21.82 -22.74
CA ALA A 332 -4.38 -21.01 -23.94
C ALA A 332 -5.51 -20.03 -24.31
N ASP A 333 -6.77 -20.43 -24.16
CA ASP A 333 -7.93 -19.58 -24.48
C ASP A 333 -8.05 -18.41 -23.51
N GLN A 334 -7.83 -18.65 -22.21
CA GLN A 334 -7.82 -17.62 -21.18
C GLN A 334 -6.68 -16.63 -21.40
N ASN A 335 -5.46 -17.11 -21.64
CA ASN A 335 -4.33 -16.25 -21.98
C ASN A 335 -4.60 -15.42 -23.25
N SER A 336 -5.21 -16.03 -24.27
CA SER A 336 -5.56 -15.31 -25.51
C SER A 336 -6.61 -14.24 -25.28
N THR A 337 -7.58 -14.50 -24.39
CA THR A 337 -8.59 -13.51 -23.98
C THR A 337 -7.93 -12.32 -23.29
N PHE A 338 -7.08 -12.57 -22.29
CA PHE A 338 -6.34 -11.51 -21.59
C PHE A 338 -5.44 -10.71 -22.54
N ALA A 339 -4.67 -11.38 -23.39
CA ALA A 339 -3.76 -10.71 -24.32
C ALA A 339 -4.52 -9.89 -25.38
N THR A 340 -5.70 -10.32 -25.81
CA THR A 340 -6.53 -9.58 -26.77
C THR A 340 -7.10 -8.32 -26.12
N LEU A 341 -7.72 -8.45 -24.94
CA LEU A 341 -8.28 -7.31 -24.20
C LEU A 341 -7.19 -6.31 -23.80
N GLY A 342 -6.06 -6.80 -23.28
CA GLY A 342 -4.94 -5.95 -22.87
C GLY A 342 -4.40 -5.09 -24.00
N ARG A 343 -4.24 -5.66 -25.20
CA ARG A 343 -3.78 -4.95 -26.40
C ARG A 343 -4.82 -4.02 -27.03
N GLN A 344 -6.10 -4.17 -26.72
CA GLN A 344 -7.14 -3.26 -27.20
C GLN A 344 -7.28 -2.03 -26.29
N MET A 345 -6.91 -2.16 -25.01
CA MET A 345 -6.92 -1.05 -24.06
C MET A 345 -5.63 -0.21 -24.09
N ALA A 346 -4.48 -0.84 -24.40
CA ALA A 346 -3.18 -0.17 -24.55
C ALA A 346 -3.00 0.43 -25.95
#